data_AF-A0AAW0M5X4-F1
#
_entry.id   AF-A0AAW0M5X4-F1
#
_cell.length_a   1.000
_cell.length_b   1.000
_cell.length_c   1.000
_cell.angle_alpha   90.00
_cell.angle_beta   90.00
_cell.angle_gamma   90.00
#
_symmetry.space_group_name_H-M   'P 1'
#
loop_
_entity.id
_entity.type
_entity.pdbx_description
1 polymer ?
#
loop_
_entity_poly.entity_id
_entity_poly.type
_entity_poly.pdbx_seq_one_letter_code
_entity_poly.pdbx_strand_id
1 'polypeptide(L)'
;MEVGSNLFQFKFKTEFEMERVFKEGPWTFNNLALMLCRWQKGITARNVKFESMPLWVQIWEAPFDMVSSKVATEVGSRLGVVVKEEKRQKLEAQQLFMRVRVAIPISKPLRRGGFVA
;
A
#
# COMPACT_ATOMS: atom_id res chain seq x y z
N MET A 1 -7.46 2.46 21.85
CA MET A 1 -6.81 2.80 23.14
C MET A 1 -5.42 3.33 22.85
N GLU A 2 -5.06 4.50 23.35
CA GLU A 2 -3.69 5.02 23.22
C GLU A 2 -2.76 4.20 24.12
N VAL A 3 -1.62 3.77 23.57
CA VAL A 3 -0.63 2.92 24.26
C VAL A 3 0.78 3.53 24.25
N GLY A 4 0.90 4.75 23.74
CA GLY A 4 2.13 5.53 23.65
C GLY A 4 1.88 6.82 22.87
N SER A 5 2.86 7.71 22.82
CA SER A 5 2.72 8.98 22.11
C SER A 5 2.41 8.75 20.63
N ASN A 6 1.24 9.21 20.18
CA ASN A 6 0.73 9.01 18.81
C ASN A 6 0.70 7.53 18.38
N LEU A 7 0.46 6.63 19.34
CA LEU A 7 0.40 5.19 19.10
C LEU A 7 -0.89 4.61 19.66
N PHE A 8 -1.68 4.00 18.77
CA PHE A 8 -3.01 3.51 19.08
C PHE A 8 -3.12 2.01 18.85
N GLN A 9 -3.74 1.32 19.80
CA GLN A 9 -4.12 -0.08 19.65
C GLN A 9 -5.60 -0.17 19.25
N PHE A 10 -5.83 -0.90 18.16
CA PHE A 10 -7.15 -1.32 17.70
C PHE A 10 -7.35 -2.80 18.03
N LYS A 11 -8.53 -3.15 18.53
CA LYS A 11 -8.95 -4.53 18.79
C LYS A 11 -10.21 -4.79 17.99
N PHE A 12 -10.23 -5.91 17.29
CA PHE A 12 -11.36 -6.33 16.47
C PHE A 12 -11.98 -7.59 17.08
N LYS A 13 -13.28 -7.82 16.86
CA LYS A 13 -13.96 -9.03 17.37
C LYS A 13 -13.54 -10.26 16.56
N THR A 14 -13.26 -10.07 15.28
CA THR A 14 -12.88 -11.14 14.36
C THR A 14 -11.60 -10.79 13.59
N GLU A 15 -10.86 -11.82 13.17
CA GLU A 15 -9.71 -11.64 12.28
C GLU A 15 -10.13 -11.07 10.92
N PHE A 16 -11.32 -11.43 10.44
CA PHE A 16 -11.88 -10.92 9.19
C PHE A 16 -12.03 -9.40 9.19
N GLU A 17 -12.60 -8.81 10.25
CA GLU A 17 -12.73 -7.36 10.37
C GLU A 17 -11.37 -6.65 10.41
N MET A 18 -10.41 -7.22 11.15
CA MET A 18 -9.06 -6.69 11.24
C MET A 18 -8.36 -6.73 9.88
N GLU A 19 -8.41 -7.87 9.19
CA GLU A 19 -7.84 -8.05 7.86
C GLU A 19 -8.47 -7.13 6.82
N ARG A 20 -9.79 -6.92 6.90
CA ARG A 20 -10.51 -5.97 6.06
C ARG A 20 -9.95 -4.56 6.24
N VAL A 21 -9.89 -4.06 7.47
CA VAL A 21 -9.32 -2.73 7.76
C VAL A 21 -7.85 -2.65 7.34
N PHE A 22 -7.05 -3.69 7.60
CA PHE A 22 -5.64 -3.71 7.22
C PHE A 22 -5.43 -3.64 5.70
N LYS A 23 -6.27 -4.32 4.92
CA LYS A 23 -6.15 -4.42 3.45
C LYS A 23 -6.85 -3.29 2.68
N GLU A 24 -7.86 -2.64 3.25
CA GLU A 24 -8.66 -1.65 2.52
C GLU A 24 -8.10 -0.22 2.53
N GLY A 25 -7.00 0.04 3.26
CA GLY A 25 -6.34 1.35 3.28
C GLY A 25 -5.80 1.83 1.90
N PRO A 26 -5.00 2.90 1.85
CA PRO A 26 -4.45 3.64 2.98
C PRO A 26 -5.53 4.40 3.75
N TRP A 27 -5.31 4.60 5.05
CA TRP A 27 -6.21 5.36 5.91
C TRP A 27 -5.61 6.72 6.21
N THR A 28 -6.48 7.73 6.32
CA THR A 28 -6.11 9.05 6.78
C THR A 28 -6.98 9.44 7.96
N PHE A 29 -6.40 10.20 8.89
CA PHE A 29 -7.10 10.78 10.03
C PHE A 29 -6.58 12.20 10.20
N ASN A 30 -7.48 13.20 10.19
CA ASN A 30 -7.11 14.63 10.23
C ASN A 30 -6.05 15.01 9.18
N ASN A 31 -6.20 14.52 7.94
CA ASN A 31 -5.25 14.71 6.84
C ASN A 31 -3.82 14.17 7.10
N LEU A 32 -3.62 13.38 8.15
CA LEU A 32 -2.40 12.65 8.42
C LEU A 32 -2.57 11.19 8.04
N ALA A 33 -1.51 10.58 7.51
CA ALA A 33 -1.49 9.17 7.17
C ALA A 33 -1.55 8.30 8.44
N LEU A 34 -2.52 7.39 8.51
CA LEU A 34 -2.62 6.43 9.59
C LEU A 34 -1.85 5.15 9.22
N MET A 35 -0.69 4.98 9.87
CA MET A 35 0.17 3.82 9.68
C MET A 35 -0.37 2.62 10.46
N LEU A 36 -0.52 1.48 9.80
CA LEU A 36 -0.98 0.24 10.41
C LEU A 36 0.13 -0.79 10.50
N CYS A 37 0.21 -1.49 11.63
CA CYS A 37 1.09 -2.62 11.86
C CYS A 37 0.26 -3.74 12.51
N ARG A 38 0.28 -4.95 11.93
CA ARG A 38 -0.38 -6.11 12.54
C ARG A 38 0.39 -6.51 13.80
N TRP A 39 -0.30 -6.61 14.93
CA TRP A 39 0.34 -7.03 16.18
C TRP A 39 0.87 -8.47 16.07
N GLN A 40 2.05 -8.69 16.63
CA GLN A 40 2.71 -9.99 16.73
C GLN A 40 3.24 -10.16 18.17
N LYS A 41 3.41 -11.41 18.59
CA LYS A 41 3.96 -11.73 19.91
C LYS A 41 5.33 -11.04 20.08
N GLY A 42 5.49 -10.30 21.17
CA GLY A 42 6.72 -9.55 21.47
C GLY A 42 6.71 -8.09 21.02
N ILE A 43 5.70 -7.64 20.27
CA ILE A 43 5.52 -6.21 20.01
C ILE A 43 5.03 -5.50 21.27
N THR A 44 5.70 -4.40 21.60
CA THR A 44 5.43 -3.47 22.69
C THR A 44 5.39 -2.04 22.14
N ALA A 45 4.86 -1.11 22.92
CA ALA A 45 4.86 0.31 22.54
C ALA A 45 6.27 0.88 22.31
N ARG A 46 7.31 0.25 22.86
CA ARG A 46 8.71 0.72 22.76
C ARG A 46 9.44 0.22 21.52
N ASN A 47 9.00 -0.89 20.92
CA ASN A 47 9.71 -1.54 19.81
C ASN A 47 8.91 -1.62 18.51
N VAL A 48 7.63 -1.19 18.51
CA VAL A 48 6.84 -1.12 17.29
C VAL A 48 7.50 -0.17 16.29
N LYS A 49 7.59 -0.60 15.03
CA LYS A 49 8.14 0.18 13.92
C LYS A 49 7.16 0.24 12.78
N PHE A 50 7.07 1.40 12.15
CA PHE A 50 6.33 1.61 10.91
C PHE A 50 7.33 1.96 9.82
N GLU A 51 7.58 1.02 8.90
CA GLU A 51 8.66 1.16 7.91
C GLU A 51 8.16 1.48 6.50
N SER A 52 6.92 1.09 6.21
CA SER A 52 6.32 1.24 4.89
C SER A 52 4.83 1.51 4.97
N MET A 53 4.30 2.23 3.98
CA MET A 53 2.87 2.46 3.84
C MET A 53 2.34 1.83 2.54
N PRO A 54 1.29 0.98 2.60
CA PRO A 54 0.66 0.45 1.40
C PRO A 54 -0.13 1.56 0.69
N LEU A 55 0.35 1.95 -0.47
CA LEU A 55 -0.24 2.98 -1.33
C LEU A 55 -0.63 2.40 -2.68
N TRP A 56 -1.72 2.92 -3.24
CA TRP A 56 -2.06 2.67 -4.63
C TRP A 56 -1.22 3.58 -5.52
N VAL A 57 -0.45 2.97 -6.43
CA VAL A 57 0.35 3.66 -7.44
C VAL A 57 -0.37 3.52 -8.78
N GLN A 58 -0.54 4.65 -9.47
CA GLN A 58 -1.01 4.69 -10.84
C GLN A 58 0.17 4.89 -11.78
N ILE A 59 0.24 4.08 -12.84
CA ILE A 59 1.28 4.11 -13.87
C ILE A 59 0.62 4.60 -15.15
N TRP A 60 0.91 5.83 -15.52
CA TRP A 60 0.34 6.52 -16.68
C TRP A 60 1.25 6.39 -17.91
N GLU A 61 0.67 6.61 -19.09
CA GLU A 61 1.39 6.73 -20.36
C GLU A 61 2.25 5.50 -20.75
N ALA A 62 1.91 4.32 -20.21
CA ALA A 62 2.53 3.09 -20.67
C ALA A 62 2.14 2.81 -22.13
N PRO A 63 3.09 2.43 -23.00
CA PRO A 63 2.79 1.93 -24.34
C PRO A 63 1.73 0.82 -24.30
N PHE A 64 0.86 0.73 -25.31
CA PHE A 64 -0.29 -0.19 -25.32
C PHE A 64 0.11 -1.67 -25.16
N ASP A 65 1.25 -2.06 -25.72
CA ASP A 65 1.85 -3.39 -25.62
C ASP A 65 2.45 -3.68 -24.23
N MET A 66 2.70 -2.63 -23.42
CA MET A 66 3.18 -2.74 -22.05
C MET A 66 2.06 -2.70 -20.99
N VAL A 67 0.79 -2.55 -21.41
CA VAL A 67 -0.35 -2.54 -20.48
C VAL A 67 -0.65 -3.96 -20.00
N SER A 68 0.01 -4.38 -18.91
CA SER A 68 -0.23 -5.68 -18.28
C SER A 68 0.01 -5.67 -16.76
N SER A 69 -0.64 -6.58 -16.03
CA SER A 69 -0.42 -6.76 -14.58
C SER A 69 1.05 -7.06 -14.25
N LYS A 70 1.73 -7.80 -15.13
CA LYS A 70 3.15 -8.14 -14.98
C LYS A 70 4.03 -6.89 -15.03
N VAL A 71 3.81 -6.00 -16.01
CA VAL A 71 4.56 -4.74 -16.12
C VAL A 71 4.24 -3.83 -14.93
N ALA A 72 2.97 -3.73 -14.53
CA ALA A 72 2.60 -2.92 -13.36
C ALA A 72 3.30 -3.40 -12.07
N THR A 73 3.43 -4.72 -11.90
CA THR A 73 4.14 -5.34 -10.78
C THR A 73 5.63 -5.07 -10.83
N GLU A 74 6.24 -5.19 -12.01
CA GLU A 74 7.66 -4.91 -12.21
C GLU A 74 7.99 -3.42 -11.95
N VAL A 75 7.14 -2.50 -12.41
CA VAL A 75 7.30 -1.07 -12.11
C VAL A 75 7.08 -0.80 -10.62
N GLY A 76 6.05 -1.42 -10.03
CA GLY A 76 5.73 -1.30 -8.60
C GLY A 76 6.84 -1.81 -7.69
N SER A 77 7.53 -2.90 -8.07
CA SER A 77 8.63 -3.48 -7.30
C SER A 77 9.82 -2.53 -7.17
N ARG A 78 10.02 -1.64 -8.15
CA ARG A 78 11.05 -0.57 -8.11
C ARG A 78 10.73 0.52 -7.08
N LEU A 79 9.49 0.61 -6.63
CA LEU A 79 9.03 1.59 -5.62
C LEU A 79 8.99 1.01 -4.20
N GLY A 80 8.83 -0.32 -4.06
CA GLY A 80 8.71 -1.00 -2.78
C GLY A 80 8.20 -2.43 -2.95
N VAL A 81 7.62 -3.00 -1.89
CA VAL A 81 7.09 -4.37 -1.96
C VAL A 81 5.68 -4.35 -2.53
N VAL A 82 5.43 -5.07 -3.62
CA VAL A 82 4.09 -5.18 -4.20
C VAL A 82 3.19 -6.01 -3.27
N VAL A 83 2.10 -5.40 -2.79
CA VAL A 83 1.15 -6.00 -1.84
C VAL A 83 -0.04 -6.61 -2.57
N LYS A 84 -0.50 -5.96 -3.64
CA LYS A 84 -1.66 -6.40 -4.41
C LYS A 84 -1.59 -5.88 -5.84
N GLU A 85 -1.86 -6.79 -6.76
CA GLU A 85 -2.11 -6.47 -8.16
C GLU A 85 -3.60 -6.21 -8.39
N GLU A 86 -3.92 -5.21 -9.21
CA GLU A 86 -5.30 -5.01 -9.67
C GLU A 86 -5.59 -6.01 -10.80
N LYS A 87 -6.38 -7.05 -10.47
CA LYS A 87 -6.85 -8.02 -11.47
C LYS A 87 -7.96 -7.37 -12.30
N ARG A 88 -7.61 -6.87 -13.49
CA ARG A 88 -8.59 -6.34 -14.44
C ARG A 88 -9.50 -7.44 -14.97
N GLN A 89 -10.80 -7.18 -14.98
CA GLN A 89 -11.74 -7.92 -15.83
C GLN A 89 -11.66 -7.32 -17.24
N LYS A 90 -11.58 -8.18 -18.27
CA LYS A 90 -11.35 -7.81 -19.69
C LYS A 90 -12.34 -6.79 -20.28
N LEU A 91 -13.46 -6.49 -19.61
CA LEU A 91 -14.49 -5.58 -20.10
C LEU A 91 -14.32 -4.10 -19.70
N GLU A 92 -13.44 -3.76 -18.77
CA GLU A 92 -13.18 -2.36 -18.41
C GLU A 92 -12.16 -1.74 -19.38
N ALA A 93 -12.59 -1.61 -20.64
CA ALA A 93 -11.94 -0.74 -21.61
C ALA A 93 -12.01 0.71 -21.07
N GLN A 94 -10.90 1.46 -21.19
CA GLN A 94 -10.74 2.92 -20.96
C GLN A 94 -10.14 3.42 -19.64
N GLN A 95 -9.31 2.65 -18.91
CA GLN A 95 -8.39 3.28 -17.94
C GLN A 95 -7.03 3.57 -18.57
N LEU A 96 -6.68 4.86 -18.67
CA LEU A 96 -5.43 5.43 -19.19
C LEU A 96 -4.16 5.11 -18.37
N PHE A 97 -4.29 4.34 -17.29
CA PHE A 97 -3.21 4.00 -16.38
C PHE A 97 -3.33 2.57 -15.89
N MET A 98 -2.24 1.90 -15.54
CA MET A 98 -2.25 0.67 -14.74
C MET A 98 -2.20 1.00 -13.25
N ARG A 99 -2.68 0.10 -12.38
CA ARG A 99 -2.67 0.31 -10.94
C ARG A 99 -2.06 -0.87 -10.20
N VAL A 100 -1.21 -0.57 -9.23
CA VAL A 100 -0.59 -1.56 -8.36
C VAL A 100 -0.54 -1.03 -6.93
N ARG A 101 -0.75 -1.90 -5.95
CA ARG A 101 -0.62 -1.53 -4.54
C ARG A 101 0.77 -1.90 -4.04
N VAL A 102 1.52 -0.91 -3.59
CA VAL A 102 2.92 -1.05 -3.18
C VAL A 102 3.07 -0.58 -1.74
N ALA A 103 3.71 -1.38 -0.89
CA ALA A 103 4.23 -0.96 0.40
C ALA A 103 5.49 -0.11 0.17
N ILE A 104 5.31 1.20 0.14
CA ILE A 104 6.37 2.17 -0.15
C ILE A 104 7.13 2.47 1.15
N PRO A 105 8.48 2.36 1.16
CA PRO A 105 9.29 2.73 2.32
C PRO A 105 9.13 4.22 2.67
N ILE A 106 8.82 4.53 3.93
CA ILE A 106 8.62 5.93 4.36
C ILE A 106 9.94 6.68 4.58
N SER A 107 11.05 5.95 4.66
CA SER A 107 12.40 6.51 4.79
C SER A 107 12.92 7.15 3.51
N LYS A 108 12.17 7.04 2.39
CA LYS A 108 12.52 7.61 1.10
C LYS A 108 11.40 8.54 0.62
N PRO A 109 11.74 9.66 -0.05
CA PRO A 109 10.73 10.51 -0.66
C PRO A 109 9.98 9.76 -1.76
N LEU A 110 8.73 10.15 -2.00
CA LEU A 110 7.97 9.63 -3.13
C LEU A 110 8.63 10.05 -4.44
N ARG A 111 8.84 9.08 -5.33
CA ARG A 111 9.36 9.35 -6.67
C ARG A 111 8.29 10.05 -7.50
N ARG A 112 8.70 11.09 -8.23
CA ARG A 112 7.80 11.83 -9.14
C ARG A 112 7.59 11.12 -10.47
N GLY A 113 8.51 10.23 -10.86
CA GLY A 113 8.47 9.47 -12.11
C GLY A 113 9.65 8.50 -12.21
N GLY A 114 9.68 7.71 -13.29
CA GLY A 114 10.76 6.77 -13.57
C GLY A 114 10.65 6.23 -14.99
N PHE A 115 11.76 5.72 -15.52
CA PHE A 115 11.79 5.11 -16.85
C PHE A 115 11.36 3.64 -16.79
N VAL A 116 10.54 3.24 -17.76
CA VAL A 116 10.23 1.84 -18.06
C VAL A 116 11.19 1.44 -19.19
N ALA A 117 12.15 0.59 -18.88
CA ALA A 117 13.16 0.06 -19.80
C ALA A 117 12.94 -1.44 -19.94
#